data_AF-A0A6L7X7T8-F1
#
_entry.id   AF-A0A6L7X7T8-F1
#
_cell.length_a   1.000
_cell.length_b   1.000
_cell.length_c   1.000
_cell.angle_alpha   90.00
_cell.angle_beta   90.00
_cell.angle_gamma   90.00
#
_symmetry.space_group_name_H-M   'P 1'
#
loop_
_entity.id
_entity.type
_entity.pdbx_description
1 polymer ?
#
loop_
_entity_poly.entity_id
_entity_poly.type
_entity_poly.pdbx_seq_one_letter_code
_entity_poly.pdbx_strand_id
1 'polypeptide(L)'
;MALPIIGELVKGASAIIDEFHTSAEEKLAAKHKLSELQVAMNEKALEYETARVRETASTIRAEAASSHWLAANWRPLVMLIFAGLMVAHWLGRTPENLSEAQVLELMNIIKISLGGYVVGRSVEKIAPALAAGRRRD
;
A
#
# COMPACT_ATOMS: atom_id res chain seq x y z
N MET A 1 -8.77 -0.90 -2.39
CA MET A 1 -10.02 -0.41 -3.01
C MET A 1 -11.02 -0.05 -1.89
N ALA A 2 -10.73 0.97 -1.07
CA ALA A 2 -11.55 1.31 0.10
C ALA A 2 -11.90 2.82 0.20
N LEU A 3 -11.35 3.66 -0.67
CA LEU A 3 -11.64 5.10 -0.68
C LEU A 3 -13.07 5.51 -1.14
N PRO A 4 -13.76 4.81 -2.08
CA PRO A 4 -15.06 5.31 -2.56
C PRO A 4 -16.20 5.17 -1.54
N ILE A 5 -16.12 4.20 -0.62
CA ILE A 5 -17.17 3.93 0.38
C ILE A 5 -17.23 5.04 1.44
N ILE A 6 -16.08 5.65 1.77
CA ILE A 6 -15.99 6.73 2.76
C ILE A 6 -16.67 8.01 2.24
N GLY A 7 -16.47 8.33 0.96
CA GLY A 7 -17.09 9.50 0.33
C GLY A 7 -18.62 9.39 0.23
N GLU A 8 -19.15 8.20 -0.02
CA GLU A 8 -20.60 7.98 -0.09
C GLU A 8 -21.28 8.00 1.28
N LEU A 9 -20.65 7.44 2.32
CA LEU A 9 -21.20 7.47 3.68
C LEU A 9 -21.25 8.88 4.27
N VAL A 10 -20.24 9.72 4.01
CA VAL A 10 -20.22 11.13 4.46
C VAL A 10 -21.25 11.98 3.72
N LYS A 11 -21.43 11.73 2.43
CA LYS A 11 -22.49 12.38 1.64
C LYS A 11 -23.88 11.95 2.13
N GLY A 12 -24.06 10.67 2.45
CA GLY A 12 -25.29 10.15 3.06
C GLY A 12 -25.60 10.83 4.40
N ALA A 13 -24.59 10.98 5.27
CA ALA A 13 -24.75 11.70 6.55
C ALA A 13 -25.04 13.21 6.35
N SER A 14 -24.43 13.84 5.35
CA SER A 14 -24.68 15.26 5.03
C SER A 14 -26.08 15.48 4.45
N ALA A 15 -26.59 14.54 3.65
CA ALA A 15 -27.94 14.60 3.10
C ALA A 15 -29.01 14.45 4.20
N ILE A 16 -28.78 13.56 5.18
CA ILE A 16 -29.66 13.41 6.34
C ILE A 16 -29.72 14.71 7.17
N ILE A 17 -28.59 15.41 7.33
CA ILE A 17 -28.55 16.70 8.03
C ILE A 17 -29.24 17.82 7.21
N ASP A 18 -29.15 17.76 5.89
CA ASP A 18 -29.81 18.72 5.01
C ASP A 18 -31.35 18.57 5.01
N GLU A 19 -31.88 17.38 5.30
CA GLU A 19 -33.32 17.08 5.38
C GLU A 19 -33.95 17.52 6.72
N PHE A 20 -33.15 17.71 7.78
CA PHE A 20 -33.62 18.30 9.04
C PHE A 20 -33.67 19.84 8.96
N HIS A 21 -34.86 20.42 9.18
CA HIS A 21 -35.16 21.87 9.22
C HIS A 21 -34.55 22.59 10.46
N THR A 22 -33.26 22.44 10.72
CA THR A 22 -32.56 23.10 11.82
C THR A 22 -31.89 24.41 11.38
N SER A 23 -31.84 25.39 12.29
CA SER A 23 -31.28 26.74 12.09
C SER A 23 -29.91 26.68 11.39
N ALA A 24 -29.58 27.68 10.55
CA ALA A 24 -28.30 27.74 9.84
C ALA A 24 -27.07 27.57 10.76
N GLU A 25 -27.22 27.95 12.03
CA GLU A 25 -26.21 27.83 13.08
C GLU A 25 -26.06 26.38 13.58
N GLU A 26 -27.16 25.65 13.76
CA GLU A 26 -27.16 24.22 14.13
C GLU A 26 -26.61 23.35 12.98
N LYS A 27 -26.92 23.72 11.73
CA LYS A 27 -26.39 23.07 10.53
C LYS A 27 -24.88 23.27 10.40
N LEU A 28 -24.38 24.45 10.72
CA LEU A 28 -22.94 24.74 10.71
C LEU A 28 -22.22 23.96 11.83
N ALA A 29 -22.79 23.92 13.03
CA ALA A 29 -22.24 23.13 14.14
C ALA A 29 -22.22 21.62 13.83
N ALA A 30 -23.28 21.09 13.20
CA ALA A 30 -23.34 19.70 12.77
C ALA A 30 -22.29 19.38 11.68
N LYS A 31 -22.09 20.28 10.71
CA LYS A 31 -21.02 20.14 9.71
C LYS A 31 -19.61 20.17 10.32
N HIS A 32 -19.38 21.04 11.30
CA HIS A 32 -18.10 21.08 12.02
C HIS A 32 -17.84 19.76 12.74
N LYS A 33 -18.83 19.24 13.46
CA LYS A 33 -18.72 17.98 14.19
C LYS A 33 -18.55 16.77 13.26
N LEU A 34 -19.20 16.77 12.09
CA LEU A 34 -18.94 15.78 11.06
C LEU A 34 -17.52 15.86 10.50
N SER A 35 -17.00 17.08 10.28
CA SER A 35 -15.62 17.27 9.81
C SER A 35 -14.61 16.78 10.86
N GLU A 36 -14.83 17.08 12.14
CA GLU A 36 -14.00 16.57 13.24
C GLU A 36 -14.05 15.04 13.32
N LEU A 37 -15.25 14.45 13.22
CA LEU A 37 -15.40 12.99 13.15
C LEU A 37 -14.69 12.39 11.93
N GLN A 38 -14.75 13.05 10.77
CA GLN A 38 -14.04 12.61 9.57
C GLN A 38 -12.53 12.63 9.76
N VAL A 39 -11.98 13.67 10.39
CA VAL A 39 -10.55 13.76 10.70
C VAL A 39 -10.16 12.66 11.68
N ALA A 40 -10.89 12.51 12.79
CA ALA A 40 -10.61 11.48 13.79
C ALA A 40 -10.70 10.05 13.21
N MET A 41 -11.64 9.81 12.29
CA MET A 41 -11.77 8.53 11.59
C MET A 41 -10.60 8.29 10.62
N ASN A 42 -10.19 9.32 9.86
CA ASN A 42 -9.04 9.22 8.97
C ASN A 42 -7.73 8.97 9.73
N GLU A 43 -7.56 9.60 10.89
CA GLU A 43 -6.41 9.36 11.77
C GLU A 43 -6.37 7.91 12.25
N LYS A 44 -7.48 7.38 12.78
CA LYS A 44 -7.55 5.97 13.19
C LYS A 44 -7.31 5.00 12.03
N ALA A 45 -7.83 5.30 10.84
CA ALA A 45 -7.59 4.49 9.65
C ALA A 45 -6.10 4.49 9.27
N LEU A 46 -5.44 5.65 9.33
CA LEU A 46 -4.01 5.78 9.04
C LEU A 46 -3.15 5.07 10.10
N GLU A 47 -3.52 5.16 11.38
CA GLU A 47 -2.87 4.43 12.48
C GLU A 47 -2.97 2.93 12.28
N TYR A 48 -4.16 2.43 11.91
CA TYR A 48 -4.38 1.02 11.62
C TYR A 48 -3.52 0.53 10.44
N GLU A 49 -3.51 1.26 9.32
CA GLU A 49 -2.65 0.94 8.17
C GLU A 49 -1.16 0.97 8.55
N THR A 50 -0.74 1.97 9.34
CA THR A 50 0.64 2.06 9.83
C THR A 50 1.00 0.87 10.72
N ALA A 51 0.10 0.45 11.60
CA ALA A 51 0.30 -0.71 12.46
C ALA A 51 0.45 -2.00 11.63
N ARG A 52 -0.42 -2.20 10.62
CA ARG A 52 -0.34 -3.35 9.71
C ARG A 52 0.96 -3.39 8.91
N VAL A 53 1.40 -2.24 8.39
CA VAL A 53 2.68 -2.13 7.67
C VAL A 53 3.85 -2.43 8.61
N ARG A 54 3.81 -1.94 9.86
CA ARG A 54 4.83 -2.25 10.88
C ARG A 54 4.90 -3.72 11.23
N GLU A 55 3.76 -4.38 11.43
CA GLU A 55 3.68 -5.81 11.72
C GLU A 55 4.20 -6.67 10.56
N THR A 56 3.81 -6.31 9.33
CA THR A 56 4.34 -6.96 8.12
C THR A 56 5.86 -6.79 8.03
N ALA A 57 6.35 -5.57 8.27
CA ALA A 57 7.78 -5.28 8.27
C ALA A 57 8.53 -6.00 9.41
N SER A 58 7.93 -6.17 10.59
CA SER A 58 8.56 -6.92 11.68
C SER A 58 8.67 -8.40 11.35
N THR A 59 7.65 -9.00 10.74
CA THR A 59 7.71 -10.38 10.26
C THR A 59 8.81 -10.56 9.21
N ILE A 60 8.89 -9.66 8.24
CA ILE A 60 9.97 -9.68 7.22
C ILE A 60 11.35 -9.54 7.87
N ARG A 61 11.52 -8.65 8.84
CA ARG A 61 12.79 -8.51 9.56
C ARG A 61 13.14 -9.75 10.36
N ALA A 62 12.15 -10.37 11.00
CA ALA A 62 12.34 -11.62 11.75
C ALA A 62 12.73 -12.78 10.82
N GLU A 63 12.09 -12.90 9.65
CA GLU A 63 12.47 -13.86 8.61
C GLU A 63 13.91 -13.63 8.14
N ALA A 64 14.25 -12.38 7.80
CA ALA A 64 15.57 -12.01 7.30
C ALA A 64 16.69 -12.18 8.34
N ALA A 65 16.39 -11.96 9.62
CA ALA A 65 17.33 -12.15 10.74
C ALA A 65 17.32 -13.58 11.31
N SER A 66 16.50 -14.48 10.75
CA SER A 66 16.39 -15.86 11.22
C SER A 66 17.71 -16.60 11.05
N SER A 67 18.06 -17.43 12.02
CA SER A 67 19.19 -18.38 11.91
C SER A 67 18.92 -19.49 10.89
N HIS A 68 17.66 -19.70 10.50
CA HIS A 68 17.28 -20.70 9.52
C HIS A 68 17.52 -20.20 8.09
N TRP A 69 18.49 -20.80 7.39
CA TRP A 69 18.94 -20.35 6.06
C TRP A 69 17.80 -20.14 5.06
N LEU A 70 16.86 -21.08 4.97
CA LEU A 70 15.74 -20.97 4.02
C LEU A 70 14.81 -19.80 4.37
N ALA A 71 14.59 -19.52 5.66
CA ALA A 71 13.72 -18.44 6.09
C ALA A 71 14.36 -17.07 5.80
N ALA A 72 15.68 -16.96 5.95
CA ALA A 72 16.41 -15.74 5.63
C ALA A 72 16.53 -15.49 4.11
N ASN A 73 16.63 -16.55 3.30
CA ASN A 73 17.03 -16.43 1.89
C ASN A 73 15.91 -16.68 0.86
N TRP A 74 14.71 -17.13 1.24
CA TRP A 74 13.67 -17.46 0.25
C TRP A 74 13.23 -16.25 -0.60
N ARG A 75 13.14 -15.05 -0.04
CA ARG A 75 12.77 -13.82 -0.80
C ARG A 75 13.84 -13.46 -1.85
N PRO A 76 15.14 -13.32 -1.49
CA PRO A 76 16.20 -13.19 -2.49
C PRO A 76 16.22 -14.31 -3.53
N LEU A 77 15.99 -15.56 -3.12
CA LEU A 77 16.01 -16.71 -4.01
C LEU A 77 14.93 -16.59 -5.09
N VAL A 78 13.71 -16.20 -4.71
CA VAL A 78 12.62 -15.95 -5.68
C VAL A 78 12.99 -14.84 -6.66
N MET A 79 13.62 -13.76 -6.19
CA MET A 79 14.10 -12.68 -7.06
C MET A 79 15.17 -13.15 -8.04
N LEU A 80 16.11 -13.99 -7.59
CA LEU A 80 17.15 -14.56 -8.44
C LEU A 80 16.57 -15.52 -9.48
N ILE A 81 15.53 -16.30 -9.13
CA ILE A 81 14.83 -17.16 -10.08
C ILE A 81 14.16 -16.31 -11.17
N PHE A 82 13.42 -15.26 -10.80
CA PHE A 82 12.79 -14.38 -11.81
C PHE A 82 13.82 -13.64 -12.68
N ALA A 83 14.92 -13.18 -12.10
CA ALA A 83 16.03 -12.60 -12.86
C ALA A 83 16.66 -13.64 -13.81
N GLY A 84 16.85 -14.87 -13.34
CA GLY A 84 17.36 -15.97 -14.15
C GLY A 84 16.42 -16.35 -15.31
N LEU A 85 15.11 -16.37 -15.07
CA LEU A 85 14.10 -16.59 -16.11
C LEU A 85 14.10 -15.46 -17.16
N MET A 86 14.27 -14.21 -16.72
CA MET A 86 14.46 -13.08 -17.64
C MET A 86 15.72 -13.29 -18.49
N VAL A 87 16.88 -13.56 -17.87
CA VAL A 87 18.12 -13.80 -18.62
C VAL A 87 17.97 -14.98 -19.59
N ALA A 88 17.35 -16.08 -19.16
CA ALA A 88 17.09 -17.24 -20.00
C ALA A 88 16.20 -16.88 -21.21
N HIS A 89 15.19 -16.03 -21.01
CA HIS A 89 14.34 -15.55 -22.10
C HIS A 89 15.15 -14.81 -23.17
N TRP A 90 16.02 -13.89 -22.75
CA TRP A 90 16.90 -13.12 -23.64
C TRP A 90 17.98 -13.97 -24.33
N LEU A 91 18.41 -15.06 -23.70
CA LEU A 91 19.31 -16.04 -24.30
C LEU A 91 18.60 -17.02 -25.26
N GLY A 92 17.32 -16.79 -25.56
CA GLY A 92 16.54 -17.65 -26.44
C GLY A 92 16.18 -19.00 -25.84
N ARG A 93 16.37 -19.21 -24.53
CA ARG A 93 15.97 -20.45 -23.82
C ARG A 93 14.52 -20.42 -23.33
N THR A 94 13.67 -19.66 -24.02
CA THR A 94 12.23 -19.65 -23.75
C THR A 94 11.62 -20.90 -24.36
N PRO A 95 10.81 -21.66 -23.60
CA PRO A 95 10.07 -22.78 -24.17
C PRO A 95 9.23 -22.36 -25.39
N GLU A 96 9.38 -23.06 -26.52
CA GLU A 96 8.69 -22.77 -27.79
C GLU A 96 7.16 -22.99 -27.70
N ASN A 97 6.69 -23.68 -26.66
CA ASN A 97 5.28 -23.92 -26.40
C ASN A 97 4.56 -22.75 -25.69
N LEU A 98 5.28 -21.67 -25.37
CA LEU A 98 4.68 -20.47 -24.79
C LEU A 98 4.15 -19.55 -25.90
N SER A 99 2.87 -19.20 -25.82
CA SER A 99 2.30 -18.16 -26.68
C SER A 99 2.86 -16.77 -26.36
N GLU A 100 2.84 -15.86 -27.33
CA GLU A 100 3.27 -14.47 -27.15
C GLU A 100 2.53 -13.78 -25.98
N ALA A 101 1.24 -14.07 -25.80
CA ALA A 101 0.45 -13.55 -24.68
C ALA A 101 0.99 -13.99 -23.32
N GLN A 102 1.39 -15.26 -23.18
CA GLN A 102 1.96 -15.79 -21.94
C GLN A 102 3.34 -15.20 -21.66
N VAL A 103 4.16 -14.98 -22.69
CA VAL A 103 5.45 -14.29 -22.55
C VAL A 103 5.24 -12.86 -22.05
N LEU A 104 4.29 -12.12 -22.63
CA LEU A 104 3.97 -10.76 -22.19
C LEU A 104 3.47 -10.71 -20.75
N GLU A 105 2.65 -11.68 -20.33
CA GLU A 105 2.18 -11.78 -18.95
C GLU A 105 3.33 -12.04 -17.98
N LEU A 106 4.25 -12.96 -18.31
CA LEU A 106 5.48 -13.21 -17.54
C LEU A 106 6.34 -11.95 -17.42
N MET A 107 6.51 -11.19 -18.50
CA MET A 107 7.24 -9.92 -18.48
C MET A 107 6.54 -8.87 -17.60
N ASN A 108 5.21 -8.85 -17.60
CA ASN A 108 4.43 -7.93 -16.77
C ASN A 108 4.58 -8.24 -15.27
N ILE A 109 4.57 -9.52 -14.88
CA ILE A 109 4.82 -9.94 -13.48
C ILE A 109 6.19 -9.43 -13.02
N ILE A 110 7.21 -9.57 -13.86
CA ILE A 110 8.57 -9.11 -13.53
C ILE A 110 8.60 -7.58 -13.40
N LYS A 111 7.97 -6.85 -14.32
CA LYS A 111 7.84 -5.38 -14.25
C LYS A 111 7.17 -4.92 -12.96
N ILE A 112 6.08 -5.58 -12.54
CA ILE A 112 5.39 -5.28 -11.29
C ILE A 112 6.30 -5.56 -10.08
N SER A 113 7.00 -6.69 -10.08
CA SER A 113 7.90 -7.05 -8.97
C SER A 113 9.05 -6.05 -8.80
N LEU A 114 9.70 -5.65 -9.89
CA LEU A 114 10.79 -4.69 -9.88
C LEU A 114 10.29 -3.27 -9.55
N GLY A 115 9.16 -2.88 -10.11
CA GLY A 115 8.49 -1.63 -9.79
C GLY A 115 8.14 -1.52 -8.30
N GLY A 116 7.60 -2.61 -7.73
CA GLY A 116 7.31 -2.69 -6.30
C GLY A 116 8.56 -2.55 -5.42
N TYR A 117 9.67 -3.19 -5.79
CA TYR A 117 10.94 -3.06 -5.06
C TYR A 117 11.51 -1.64 -5.10
N VAL A 118 11.54 -1.00 -6.28
CA VAL A 118 12.04 0.37 -6.45
C VAL A 118 11.21 1.36 -5.65
N VAL A 119 9.88 1.24 -5.69
CA VAL A 119 8.97 2.06 -4.89
C VAL A 119 9.21 1.84 -3.40
N GLY A 120 9.33 0.57 -2.95
CA GLY A 120 9.60 0.24 -1.56
C GLY A 120 10.89 0.86 -1.02
N ARG A 121 12.00 0.74 -1.78
CA ARG A 121 13.29 1.37 -1.43
C ARG A 121 13.23 2.90 -1.45
N SER A 122 12.40 3.49 -2.31
CA SER A 122 12.20 4.94 -2.34
C SER A 122 11.46 5.41 -1.09
N VAL A 123 10.41 4.71 -0.67
CA VAL A 123 9.69 4.99 0.58
C VAL A 123 10.60 4.85 1.79
N GLU A 124 11.41 3.79 1.87
CA GLU A 124 12.38 3.58 2.96
C GLU A 124 13.35 4.77 3.12
N LYS A 125 13.80 5.37 2.02
CA LYS A 125 14.68 6.55 2.04
C LYS A 125 13.96 7.84 2.47
N ILE A 126 12.70 8.00 2.09
CA ILE A 126 11.94 9.24 2.34
C ILE A 126 11.32 9.24 3.75
N ALA A 127 10.97 8.07 4.29
CA ALA A 127 10.31 7.96 5.59
C ALA A 127 11.07 8.65 6.76
N PRO A 128 12.40 8.57 6.88
CA PRO A 128 13.15 9.32 7.89
C PRO A 128 13.03 10.84 7.73
N ALA A 129 13.05 11.34 6.49
CA ALA A 129 12.95 12.77 6.21
C ALA A 129 11.56 13.33 6.59
N LEU A 130 10.49 12.58 6.32
CA LEU A 130 9.13 12.93 6.73
C LEU A 130 8.96 12.90 8.26
N ALA A 131 9.55 11.89 8.92
CA ALA A 131 9.53 11.80 10.38
C ALA A 131 10.33 12.92 11.07
N ALA A 132 11.42 13.39 10.44
CA ALA A 132 12.20 14.53 10.93
C ALA A 132 11.47 15.87 10.77
N GLY A 133 10.71 16.04 9.67
CA GLY A 133 9.85 17.21 9.46
C GLY A 133 8.76 17.34 10.52
N ARG A 134 8.05 16.24 10.82
CA ARG A 134 6.95 16.22 11.82
C ARG A 134 7.38 16.54 13.26
N ARG A 135 8.67 16.42 13.60
CA ARG A 135 9.18 16.76 14.96
C ARG A 135 9.54 18.23 15.12
N ARG A 136 9.51 19.02 14.04
CA ARG A 136 9.89 20.45 14.04
C ARG A 136 8.68 21.39 14.10
N ASP A 137 7.47 20.85 14.05
CA ASP A 137 6.19 21.53 14.21
C ASP A 137 5.57 21.13 15.56
#